data_AF-A0A0M3AQP7-F1
#
_entry.id   AF-A0A0M3AQP7-F1
#
_cell.length_a   1.000
_cell.length_b   1.000
_cell.length_c   1.000
_cell.angle_alpha   90.00
_cell.angle_beta   90.00
_cell.angle_gamma   90.00
#
_symmetry.space_group_name_H-M   'P 1'
#
loop_
_entity.id
_entity.type
_entity.pdbx_description
1 polymer ?
#
loop_
_entity_poly.entity_id
_entity_poly.type
_entity_poly.pdbx_seq_one_letter_code
_entity_poly.pdbx_strand_id
1 'polypeptide(L)'
;MSSGSYGFGKKAGPKTPADAPEDEGRLDLSGITRTPLPLDPVREQAAIERGAKLGFVDRGAGETEEAGTVVRRRRQPAPQSTVYIKGPKEILDWFIEFSNERGHRAYWQALAEFRDMIDGK
;
A
#
# COMPACT_ATOMS: atom_id res chain seq x y z
N MET A 1 22.54 -4.92 25.99
CA MET A 1 21.31 -4.30 25.49
C MET A 1 21.71 -3.30 24.41
N SER A 2 21.50 -3.65 23.13
CA SER A 2 21.87 -2.82 21.99
C SER A 2 20.72 -1.85 21.69
N SER A 3 20.94 -0.55 21.90
CA SER A 3 20.02 0.51 21.51
C SER A 3 20.31 0.94 20.07
N GLY A 4 19.59 0.37 19.12
CA GLY A 4 19.64 0.75 17.70
C GLY A 4 18.99 2.11 17.48
N SER A 5 19.80 3.16 17.37
CA SER A 5 19.39 4.47 16.88
C SER A 5 19.28 4.44 15.35
N TYR A 6 18.07 4.49 14.81
CA TYR A 6 17.83 4.67 13.37
C TYR A 6 18.17 6.12 12.97
N GLY A 7 19.34 6.30 12.36
CA GLY A 7 19.83 7.58 11.85
C GLY A 7 19.13 7.99 10.56
N PHE A 8 18.08 8.81 10.66
CA PHE A 8 17.64 9.64 9.54
C PHE A 8 18.63 10.80 9.39
N GLY A 9 19.59 10.64 8.48
CA GLY A 9 20.58 11.68 8.17
C GLY A 9 19.91 12.97 7.73
N LYS A 10 20.24 14.07 8.42
CA LYS A 10 19.90 15.44 8.01
C LYS A 10 20.40 15.66 6.58
N LYS A 11 19.50 15.96 5.64
CA LYS A 11 19.88 16.41 4.29
C LYS A 11 20.64 17.73 4.42
N ALA A 12 21.92 17.72 4.01
CA ALA A 12 22.67 18.95 3.81
C ALA A 12 21.99 19.78 2.72
N GLY A 13 21.83 21.08 2.97
CA GLY A 13 21.26 22.04 2.03
C GLY A 13 22.07 22.14 0.72
N PRO A 14 21.51 22.78 -0.31
CA PRO A 14 22.14 22.86 -1.62
C PRO A 14 23.46 23.66 -1.54
N LYS A 15 24.56 23.04 -1.96
CA LYS A 15 25.83 23.74 -2.20
C LYS A 15 25.76 24.46 -3.54
N THR A 16 26.10 25.76 -3.54
CA THR A 16 26.28 26.57 -4.75
C THR A 16 27.45 26.06 -5.61
N PRO A 17 27.40 26.23 -6.94
CA PRO A 17 28.22 25.47 -7.90
C PRO A 17 29.67 25.95 -8.05
N ALA A 18 30.19 26.77 -7.13
CA ALA A 18 31.49 27.41 -7.31
C ALA A 18 32.69 26.58 -6.83
N ASP A 19 32.48 25.48 -6.09
CA ASP A 19 33.57 24.74 -5.42
C ASP A 19 33.52 23.21 -5.62
N ALA A 20 33.20 22.73 -6.82
CA ALA A 20 33.27 21.29 -7.12
C ALA A 20 34.53 20.96 -7.95
N PRO A 21 35.45 20.11 -7.47
CA PRO A 21 36.55 19.59 -8.28
C PRO A 21 35.99 18.70 -9.40
N GLU A 22 36.66 18.69 -10.55
CA GLU A 22 36.24 17.96 -11.75
C GLU A 22 36.13 16.46 -11.47
N ASP A 23 34.90 15.96 -11.46
CA ASP A 23 34.56 14.57 -11.15
C ASP A 23 34.53 13.76 -12.46
N GLU A 24 35.54 12.91 -12.68
CA GLU A 24 35.70 12.03 -13.85
C GLU A 24 34.55 11.01 -14.02
N GLY A 25 33.60 10.95 -13.07
CA GLY A 25 32.38 10.12 -13.14
C GLY A 25 31.13 10.85 -13.65
N ARG A 26 31.21 12.13 -14.01
CA ARG A 26 30.03 12.91 -14.43
C ARG A 26 29.64 12.56 -15.86
N LEU A 27 28.52 11.84 -16.00
CA LEU A 27 27.91 11.54 -17.30
C LEU A 27 27.72 12.83 -18.11
N ASP A 28 28.30 12.87 -19.31
CA ASP A 28 28.10 13.97 -20.24
C ASP A 28 26.70 13.87 -20.86
N LEU A 29 25.85 14.83 -20.49
CA LEU A 29 24.46 14.93 -20.97
C LEU A 29 24.32 16.04 -22.03
N SER A 30 25.41 16.63 -22.51
CA SER A 30 25.40 17.75 -23.46
C SER A 30 24.72 17.41 -24.80
N GLY A 31 24.66 16.12 -25.17
CA GLY A 31 23.97 15.64 -26.37
C GLY A 31 22.50 15.24 -26.19
N ILE A 32 21.97 15.27 -24.96
CA ILE A 32 20.58 14.86 -24.69
C ILE A 32 19.69 16.10 -24.66
N THR A 33 18.87 16.25 -25.69
CA THR A 33 17.83 17.29 -25.68
C THR A 33 16.75 16.90 -24.67
N ARG A 34 16.41 17.82 -23.78
CA ARG A 34 15.31 17.65 -22.80
C ARG A 34 13.93 17.93 -23.41
N THR A 35 13.86 18.21 -24.71
CA THR A 35 12.61 18.48 -25.40
C THR A 35 11.82 17.19 -25.56
N PRO A 36 10.51 17.20 -25.24
CA PRO A 36 9.63 16.08 -25.53
C PRO A 36 9.70 15.74 -27.02
N LEU A 37 9.79 14.44 -27.33
CA LEU A 37 9.70 13.99 -28.71
C LEU A 37 8.27 14.24 -29.22
N PRO A 38 8.10 14.82 -30.42
CA PRO A 38 6.79 14.94 -31.02
C PRO A 38 6.22 13.54 -31.28
N LEU A 39 5.02 13.28 -30.77
CA LEU A 39 4.31 12.03 -30.97
C LEU A 39 3.48 12.13 -32.26
N ASP A 40 3.58 11.08 -33.09
CA ASP A 40 2.73 10.91 -34.27
C ASP A 40 1.41 10.22 -33.85
N PRO A 41 0.24 10.84 -34.07
CA PRO A 41 -1.06 10.30 -33.64
C PRO A 41 -1.33 8.89 -34.17
N VAL A 42 -0.85 8.57 -35.38
CA VAL A 42 -1.07 7.25 -35.99
C VAL A 42 -0.27 6.17 -35.26
N ARG A 43 0.96 6.50 -34.84
CA ARG A 43 1.83 5.58 -34.09
C ARG A 43 1.32 5.33 -32.67
N GLU A 44 0.73 6.36 -32.07
CA GLU A 44 0.12 6.29 -30.75
C GLU A 44 -1.08 5.34 -30.75
N GLN A 45 -2.01 5.50 -31.70
CA GLN A 45 -3.16 4.59 -31.84
C GLN A 45 -2.72 3.14 -32.04
N ALA A 46 -1.74 2.90 -32.92
CA ALA A 46 -1.21 1.55 -33.14
C ALA A 46 -0.49 0.96 -31.90
N ALA A 47 0.02 1.80 -30.99
CA ALA A 47 0.57 1.34 -29.72
C ALA A 47 -0.52 1.00 -28.70
N ILE A 48 -1.58 1.82 -28.62
CA ILE A 48 -2.75 1.58 -27.76
C ILE A 48 -3.44 0.27 -28.15
N GLU A 49 -3.69 0.04 -29.44
CA GLU A 49 -4.31 -1.19 -29.93
C GLU A 49 -3.49 -2.45 -29.61
N ARG A 50 -2.15 -2.36 -29.71
CA ARG A 50 -1.26 -3.46 -29.32
C ARG A 50 -1.29 -3.71 -27.82
N GLY A 51 -1.33 -2.65 -27.00
CA GLY A 51 -1.51 -2.76 -25.56
C GLY A 51 -2.82 -3.46 -25.19
N ALA A 52 -3.93 -3.05 -25.82
CA ALA A 52 -5.24 -3.63 -25.59
C ALA A 52 -5.29 -5.13 -25.91
N LYS A 53 -4.67 -5.57 -27.00
CA LYS A 53 -4.54 -7.00 -27.36
C LYS A 53 -3.75 -7.81 -26.34
N LEU A 54 -2.84 -7.17 -25.60
CA LEU A 54 -2.04 -7.78 -24.53
C LEU A 54 -2.70 -7.65 -23.14
N GLY A 55 -3.93 -7.13 -23.07
CA GLY A 55 -4.67 -6.94 -21.83
C GLY A 55 -4.25 -5.69 -21.04
N PHE A 56 -3.46 -4.78 -21.63
CA PHE A 56 -3.25 -3.46 -21.05
C PHE A 56 -4.51 -2.62 -21.24
N VAL A 57 -5.03 -2.11 -20.13
CA VAL A 57 -6.13 -1.15 -20.11
C VAL A 57 -5.53 0.22 -19.83
N ASP A 58 -5.88 1.20 -20.66
CA ASP A 58 -5.51 2.59 -20.42
C ASP A 58 -6.20 3.09 -19.14
N ARG A 59 -5.38 3.56 -18.18
CA ARG A 59 -5.82 4.09 -16.89
C ARG A 59 -5.84 5.63 -16.87
N GLY A 60 -5.48 6.28 -17.99
CA GLY A 60 -5.15 7.70 -18.07
C GLY A 60 -6.24 8.63 -18.59
N ALA A 61 -7.33 8.15 -19.18
CA ALA A 61 -8.42 9.00 -19.70
C ALA A 61 -9.35 9.58 -18.60
N GLY A 62 -8.83 9.76 -17.38
CA GLY A 62 -9.53 10.35 -16.24
C GLY A 62 -8.72 11.44 -15.51
N GLU A 63 -7.58 11.87 -16.05
CA GLU A 63 -6.77 12.95 -15.49
C GLU A 63 -6.69 14.14 -16.45
N THR A 64 -7.75 14.93 -16.51
CA THR A 64 -7.57 16.38 -16.67
C THR A 64 -8.12 17.00 -15.39
N GLU A 65 -7.20 17.43 -14.53
CA GLU A 65 -7.42 18.15 -13.28
C GLU A 65 -8.22 17.41 -12.20
N GLU A 66 -7.61 16.38 -11.63
CA GLU A 66 -7.34 16.23 -10.20
C GLU A 66 -6.87 14.79 -10.01
N ALA A 67 -5.58 14.65 -9.65
CA ALA A 67 -4.88 13.40 -9.42
C ALA A 67 -5.82 12.30 -8.93
N GLY A 68 -6.14 11.39 -9.84
CA GLY A 68 -7.04 10.26 -9.67
C GLY A 68 -6.34 9.26 -8.78
N THR A 69 -6.21 9.61 -7.51
CA THR A 69 -5.80 8.74 -6.42
C THR A 69 -6.58 7.47 -6.65
N VAL A 70 -5.90 6.35 -6.91
CA VAL A 70 -6.53 5.05 -6.82
C VAL A 70 -7.05 5.00 -5.39
N VAL A 71 -8.33 5.36 -5.22
CA VAL A 71 -9.03 5.28 -3.96
C VAL A 71 -9.19 3.79 -3.77
N ARG A 72 -8.12 3.16 -3.26
CA ARG A 72 -8.26 1.99 -2.40
C ARG A 72 -9.32 2.43 -1.43
N ARG A 73 -10.55 1.98 -1.65
CA ARG A 73 -11.68 2.25 -0.78
C ARG A 73 -11.21 1.78 0.59
N ARG A 74 -10.69 2.70 1.39
CA ARG A 74 -10.26 2.44 2.75
C ARG A 74 -11.55 2.03 3.40
N ARG A 75 -11.75 0.72 3.58
CA ARG A 75 -12.87 0.22 4.34
C ARG A 75 -12.74 0.92 5.68
N GLN A 76 -13.69 1.81 5.96
CA GLN A 76 -13.74 2.47 7.25
C GLN A 76 -13.79 1.33 8.28
N PRO A 77 -12.83 1.26 9.22
CA PRO A 77 -12.86 0.22 10.22
C PRO A 77 -14.21 0.31 10.92
N ALA A 78 -14.91 -0.81 11.03
CA ALA A 78 -16.13 -0.87 11.81
C ALA A 78 -15.83 -0.39 13.24
N PRO A 79 -16.78 0.22 13.95
CA PRO A 79 -16.58 0.62 15.34
C PRO A 79 -16.16 -0.61 16.15
N GLN A 80 -15.00 -0.53 16.80
CA GLN A 80 -14.44 -1.58 17.64
C GLN A 80 -14.62 -1.22 19.11
N SER A 81 -14.93 -2.22 19.93
CA SER A 81 -14.91 -2.11 21.38
C SER A 81 -14.08 -3.26 21.95
N THR A 82 -13.45 -3.02 23.11
CA THR A 82 -12.62 -4.02 23.78
C THR A 82 -13.35 -4.51 25.02
N VAL A 83 -13.35 -5.84 25.22
CA VAL A 83 -13.90 -6.49 26.40
C VAL A 83 -12.77 -7.22 27.13
N TYR A 84 -12.67 -7.00 28.45
CA TYR A 84 -11.74 -7.73 29.31
C TYR A 84 -12.52 -8.73 30.15
N ILE A 85 -12.18 -10.01 30.04
CA ILE A 85 -12.85 -11.09 30.76
C ILE A 85 -11.87 -11.67 31.78
N LYS A 86 -12.28 -11.66 33.06
CA LYS A 86 -11.60 -12.40 34.13
C LYS A 86 -12.53 -13.52 34.59
N GLY A 87 -12.02 -14.74 34.64
CA GLY A 87 -12.81 -15.90 35.04
C GLY A 87 -11.92 -17.06 35.49
N PRO A 88 -12.53 -18.21 35.81
CA PRO A 88 -11.80 -19.43 36.11
C PRO A 88 -10.91 -19.82 34.94
N LYS A 89 -9.65 -20.16 35.25
CA LYS A 89 -8.64 -20.51 34.23
C LYS A 89 -9.12 -21.64 33.32
N GLU A 90 -9.67 -22.70 33.92
CA GLU A 90 -10.17 -23.88 33.21
C GLU A 90 -11.22 -23.53 32.14
N ILE A 91 -12.11 -22.58 32.41
CA ILE A 91 -13.14 -22.16 31.47
C ILE A 91 -12.54 -21.35 30.32
N LEU A 92 -11.58 -20.47 30.60
CA LEU A 92 -10.91 -19.68 29.58
C LEU A 92 -10.04 -20.54 28.67
N ASP A 93 -9.31 -21.51 29.25
CA ASP A 93 -8.49 -22.46 28.50
C ASP A 93 -9.38 -23.33 27.60
N TRP A 94 -10.49 -23.87 28.14
CA TRP A 94 -11.47 -24.60 27.34
C TRP A 94 -12.04 -23.78 26.18
N PHE A 95 -12.38 -22.50 26.41
CA PHE A 95 -12.91 -21.62 25.35
C PHE A 95 -11.88 -21.36 24.24
N ILE A 96 -10.60 -21.23 24.60
CA ILE A 96 -9.51 -21.08 23.63
C ILE A 96 -9.38 -22.34 22.78
N GLU A 97 -9.36 -23.52 23.41
CA GLU A 97 -9.28 -24.81 22.71
C GLU A 97 -10.48 -25.01 21.77
N PHE A 98 -11.69 -24.82 22.29
CA PHE A 98 -12.93 -24.89 21.52
C PHE A 98 -12.91 -23.99 20.29
N SER A 99 -12.42 -22.74 20.43
CA SER A 99 -12.33 -21.80 19.32
C SER A 99 -11.31 -22.23 18.27
N ASN A 100 -10.18 -22.80 18.71
CA ASN A 100 -9.11 -23.28 17.83
C ASN A 100 -9.55 -24.50 17.01
N GLU A 101 -10.25 -25.46 17.63
CA GLU A 101 -10.76 -26.67 16.96
C GLU A 101 -11.73 -26.33 15.82
N ARG A 102 -12.53 -25.27 15.98
CA ARG A 102 -13.44 -24.76 14.94
C ARG A 102 -12.75 -23.98 13.82
N GLY A 103 -11.44 -23.74 13.93
CA GLY A 103 -10.68 -22.99 12.93
C GLY A 103 -10.96 -21.48 12.94
N HIS A 104 -11.47 -20.95 14.05
CA HIS A 104 -11.71 -19.52 14.20
C HIS A 104 -10.36 -18.78 14.22
N ARG A 105 -10.23 -17.74 13.37
CA ARG A 105 -9.05 -16.86 13.33
C ARG A 105 -9.01 -15.87 14.49
N ALA A 106 -10.15 -15.62 15.11
CA ALA A 106 -10.26 -14.74 16.26
C ALA A 106 -11.40 -15.17 17.18
N TYR A 107 -11.20 -15.05 18.50
CA TYR A 107 -12.15 -15.52 19.51
C TYR A 107 -13.54 -14.86 19.44
N TRP A 108 -13.66 -13.65 18.88
CA TRP A 108 -14.96 -13.02 18.69
C TRP A 108 -15.84 -13.77 17.67
N GLN A 109 -15.26 -14.59 16.79
CA GLN A 109 -16.01 -15.38 15.81
C GLN A 109 -16.84 -16.47 16.50
N ALA A 110 -16.31 -17.07 17.58
CA ALA A 110 -17.07 -18.00 18.41
C ALA A 110 -18.26 -17.30 19.09
N LEU A 111 -18.11 -16.04 19.51
CA LEU A 111 -19.21 -15.24 20.05
C LEU A 111 -20.25 -14.88 18.98
N ALA A 112 -19.82 -14.58 17.76
CA ALA A 112 -20.74 -14.30 16.64
C ALA A 112 -21.55 -15.55 16.27
N GLU A 113 -20.89 -16.71 16.18
CA GLU A 113 -21.53 -17.99 15.91
C GLU A 113 -22.55 -18.35 17.00
N PHE A 114 -22.17 -18.18 18.27
CA PHE A 114 -23.07 -18.39 19.40
C PHE A 114 -24.28 -17.45 19.36
N ARG A 115 -24.06 -16.18 19.01
CA ARG A 115 -25.14 -15.21 18.83
C ARG A 115 -26.09 -15.63 17.72
N ASP A 116 -25.58 -16.04 16.56
CA ASP A 116 -26.41 -16.49 15.44
C ASP A 116 -27.26 -17.70 15.83
N MET A 117 -26.69 -18.64 16.60
CA MET A 117 -27.40 -19.79 17.16
C MET A 117 -28.55 -19.41 18.12
N ILE A 118 -28.35 -18.39 18.96
CA ILE A 118 -29.38 -17.91 19.90
C ILE A 118 -30.45 -17.09 19.19
N ASP A 119 -30.01 -16.19 18.30
CA ASP A 119 -30.89 -15.27 17.58
C ASP A 119 -31.68 -15.98 16.46
N GLY A 120 -31.45 -17.28 16.25
CA GLY A 120 -32.28 -18.17 15.43
C GLY A 120 -32.24 -17.87 13.93
N LYS A 121 -31.08 -17.45 13.42
CA LYS A 121 -30.87 -17.23 11.98
C LYS A 121 -30.19 -18.40 11.28
#